data_AF-A0A439SJY3-F1
#
_entry.id   AF-A0A439SJY3-F1
#
_cell.length_a   1.000
_cell.length_b   1.000
_cell.length_c   1.000
_cell.angle_alpha   90.00
_cell.angle_beta   90.00
_cell.angle_gamma   90.00
#
_symmetry.space_group_name_H-M   'P 1'
#
loop_
_entity.id
_entity.type
_entity.pdbx_description
1 polymer ?
#
loop_
_entity_poly.entity_id
_entity_poly.type
_entity_poly.pdbx_seq_one_letter_code
_entity_poly.pdbx_strand_id
1 'polypeptide(L)' 'YLNAGWCYGGFKATPGSGLVFAHLLARDELHTEATRFRLDRFRRGAVIDEKGVGAQPNLH' A
#
# COMPACT_ATOMS: atom_id res chain seq x y z
N TYR A 1 -1.45 -9.92 9.97
CA TYR A 1 -1.55 -8.65 9.23
C TYR A 1 -0.23 -8.36 8.52
N LEU A 2 -0.26 -7.77 7.31
CA LEU A 2 0.94 -7.47 6.53
C LEU A 2 0.90 -6.02 6.04
N ASN A 3 1.91 -5.23 6.40
CA ASN A 3 2.17 -3.90 5.86
C ASN A 3 3.56 -3.92 5.20
N ALA A 4 3.59 -4.07 3.88
CA ALA A 4 4.83 -4.26 3.11
C ALA A 4 4.61 -3.84 1.64
N GLY A 5 5.70 -3.77 0.87
CA GLY A 5 5.64 -3.45 -0.57
C GLY A 5 5.59 -1.95 -0.88
N TRP A 6 5.93 -1.08 0.07
CA TRP A 6 5.94 0.37 -0.14
C TRP A 6 7.18 0.91 -0.86
N CYS A 7 8.26 0.10 -0.97
CA CYS A 7 9.51 0.44 -1.66
C CYS A 7 9.95 1.91 -1.42
N TYR A 8 10.29 2.65 -2.47
CA TYR A 8 10.73 4.05 -2.40
C TYR A 8 9.62 5.05 -2.00
N GLY A 9 8.35 4.62 -2.01
CA GLY A 9 7.20 5.42 -1.57
C GLY A 9 6.89 5.31 -0.08
N GLY A 10 7.59 4.43 0.66
CA GLY A 10 7.26 4.15 2.07
C GLY A 10 7.34 5.36 2.99
N PHE A 11 8.32 6.24 2.81
CA PHE A 11 8.52 7.38 3.72
C PHE A 11 7.32 8.33 3.75
N LYS A 12 6.80 8.71 2.58
CA LYS A 12 5.60 9.57 2.45
C LYS A 12 4.32 8.83 2.88
N ALA A 13 4.30 7.51 2.73
CA ALA A 13 3.14 6.68 3.07
C ALA A 13 3.02 6.43 4.58
N THR A 14 4.08 6.62 5.37
CA THR A 14 4.15 6.33 6.82
C THR A 14 2.91 6.77 7.63
N PRO A 15 2.44 8.04 7.57
CA PRO A 15 1.30 8.45 8.39
C PRO A 15 0.00 7.73 7.98
N GLY A 16 -0.26 7.60 6.67
CA GLY A 16 -1.47 6.96 6.16
C GLY A 16 -1.45 5.44 6.34
N SER A 17 -0.32 4.80 6.04
CA SER A 17 -0.15 3.35 6.17
C SER A 17 -0.19 2.90 7.62
N GLY A 18 0.35 3.68 8.54
CA GLY A 18 0.27 3.45 9.99
C GLY A 18 -1.17 3.54 10.51
N LEU A 19 -1.91 4.58 10.12
CA LEU A 19 -3.30 4.79 10.55
C LEU A 19 -4.22 3.65 10.11
N VAL A 20 -4.17 3.27 8.83
CA VAL A 20 -5.03 2.19 8.32
C VAL A 20 -4.62 0.82 8.86
N PHE A 21 -3.34 0.61 9.13
CA PHE A 21 -2.85 -0.63 9.74
C PHE A 21 -3.22 -0.75 11.21
N ALA A 22 -3.17 0.35 11.97
CA ALA A 22 -3.65 0.39 13.34
C ALA A 22 -5.16 0.09 13.43
N HIS A 23 -5.96 0.63 12.49
CA HIS A 23 -7.39 0.31 12.39
C HIS A 23 -7.63 -1.19 12.16
N LEU A 24 -6.86 -1.79 11.24
CA LEU A 24 -6.93 -3.22 10.94
C LEU A 24 -6.55 -4.08 12.15
N LEU A 25 -5.51 -3.70 12.90
CA LEU A 25 -5.13 -4.39 14.13
C LEU A 25 -6.20 -4.31 15.22
N ALA A 26 -6.86 -3.16 15.35
CA ALA A 26 -7.82 -2.90 16.43
C ALA A 26 -9.20 -3.52 16.17
N ARG A 27 -9.61 -3.65 14.91
CA ARG A 27 -10.98 -4.04 14.52
C ARG A 27 -11.07 -5.33 13.71
N ASP A 28 -9.93 -5.90 13.32
CA ASP A 28 -9.83 -7.01 12.35
C ASP A 28 -10.60 -6.73 11.04
N GLU A 29 -10.77 -5.45 10.72
CA GLU A 29 -11.52 -4.95 9.58
C GLU A 29 -10.65 -3.95 8.80
N LEU A 30 -10.76 -3.95 7.47
CA LEU A 30 -9.99 -3.03 6.66
C LEU A 30 -10.62 -1.64 6.67
N HIS A 31 -9.78 -0.63 6.84
CA HIS A 31 -10.16 0.74 6.55
C HIS A 31 -10.51 0.89 5.05
N THR A 32 -11.54 1.67 4.71
CA THR A 32 -12.02 1.86 3.33
C THR A 32 -10.88 2.20 2.36
N GLU A 33 -10.00 3.13 2.75
CA GLU A 33 -8.81 3.54 1.97
C GLU A 33 -7.80 2.40 1.74
N ALA A 34 -7.71 1.42 2.64
CA ALA A 34 -6.79 0.28 2.54
C ALA A 34 -7.38 -0.91 1.75
N THR A 35 -8.67 -0.88 1.41
CA THR A 35 -9.39 -2.03 0.82
C THR A 35 -8.83 -2.45 -0.53
N ARG A 36 -8.33 -1.50 -1.32
CA ARG A 36 -7.70 -1.77 -2.63
C ARG A 36 -6.31 -2.40 -2.51
N PHE A 37 -5.67 -2.27 -1.35
CA PHE A 37 -4.32 -2.79 -1.09
C PHE A 37 -4.29 -4.23 -0.57
N ARG A 38 -5.42 -4.94 -0.56
CA ARG A 38 -5.49 -6.37 -0.18
C ARG A 38 -4.59 -7.22 -1.06
N LEU A 39 -4.02 -8.29 -0.48
CA LEU A 39 -3.23 -9.27 -1.23
C LEU A 39 -4.07 -10.02 -2.28
N ASP A 40 -5.37 -10.19 -2.03
CA ASP A 40 -6.26 -10.87 -2.98
C ASP A 40 -6.36 -10.13 -4.33
N ARG A 41 -5.95 -8.86 -4.40
CA ARG A 41 -5.89 -8.08 -5.64
C ARG A 41 -5.10 -8.78 -6.74
N PHE A 42 -4.02 -9.48 -6.39
CA PHE A 42 -3.20 -10.24 -7.33
C PHE A 42 -3.92 -11.49 -7.85
N ARG A 43 -4.74 -12.11 -7.00
CA ARG A 43 -5.56 -13.27 -7.38
C ARG A 43 -6.71 -12.88 -8.31
N ARG A 44 -7.29 -11.70 -8.12
CA ARG A 44 -8.37 -11.16 -8.97
C ARG A 44 -7.88 -10.47 -10.24
N GLY A 45 -6.57 -10.30 -10.42
CA GLY A 45 -6.02 -9.49 -11.52
C GLY A 45 -6.25 -7.98 -11.36
N ALA A 46 -6.69 -7.52 -10.19
CA ALA A 46 -6.90 -6.10 -9.87
C ALA A 46 -5.58 -5.44 -9.42
N VAL A 47 -4.56 -5.52 -10.27
CA VAL A 47 -3.25 -4.92 -9.99
C VAL A 47 -3.39 -3.40 -10.01
N ILE A 48 -2.94 -2.74 -8.95
CA ILE A 48 -2.80 -1.29 -8.92
C ILE A 48 -1.47 -0.98 -9.63
N ASP A 49 -1.56 -0.51 -10.87
CA ASP A 49 -0.41 0.01 -11.61
C ASP A 49 -0.10 1.42 -11.12
N GLU A 50 0.53 1.51 -9.95
CA GLU A 50 1.41 2.64 -9.68
C GLU A 50 2.68 2.36 -10.48
N LYS A 51 2.72 2.78 -11.75
CA LYS A 51 3.99 3.05 -12.44
C LYS A 51 4.72 4.07 -11.59
N GLY A 52 5.43 3.56 -10.60
CA GLY A 52 6.30 4.30 -9.72
C GLY A 52 7.42 4.83 -10.58
N VAL A 53 7.18 5.99 -11.20
CA VAL A 53 8.18 7.05 -11.19
C VAL A 53 8.43 7.44 -9.73
N GLY A 54 8.98 6.50 -8.98
CA GLY A 54 9.78 6.81 -7.80
C GLY A 54 10.98 7.62 -8.26
N ALA A 55 11.64 8.27 -7.31
CA ALA A 55 12.75 9.20 -7.54
C ALA A 55 14.02 8.52 -8.09
N GLN A 56 13.94 7.91 -9.27
CA GLN A 56 15.10 7.48 -10.06
C GLN A 56 15.58 8.70 -10.88
N PRO A 57 16.68 9.36 -10.50
CA PRO A 57 17.43 10.13 -11.47
C PRO A 57 18.05 9.13 -12.45
N ASN A 58 17.94 9.38 -13.75
CA ASN A 58 18.51 8.59 -14.85
C ASN A 58 17.64 7.47 -15.42
N LEU A 59 16.44 7.84 -15.88
CA LEU A 59 15.87 7.19 -17.05
C LEU A 59 16.10 8.09 -18.27
N HIS A 60 17.29 8.00 -18.86
CA HIS A 60 17.64 8.38 -20.23
C HIS A 60 18.81 7.48 -20.67
#